data_AF-A0AAX2UGF0-F1
#
_entry.id   AF-A0AAX2UGF0-F1
#
_cell.length_a   1.000
_cell.length_b   1.000
_cell.length_c   1.000
_cell.angle_alpha   90.00
_cell.angle_beta   90.00
_cell.angle_gamma   90.00
#
_symmetry.space_group_name_H-M   'P 1'
#
loop_
_entity.id
_entity.type
_entity.pdbx_description
1 polymer ?
#
loop_
_entity_poly.entity_id
_entity_poly.type
_entity_poly.pdbx_seq_one_letter_code
_entity_poly.pdbx_strand_id
1 'polypeptide(L)'
;MAKFVFLISIFIVGLFGVNLKSFFTYTFDAGKTYDMQKARDLYFQKKCQTCHGDNGERKISGKALKDMKPEDIKYSLINFTLEGGNSVNMAVHSRNLSHAEIDEIIAYIKGEDFAVELQVKDLLEEEPPQKTKHGIFIK
;
A
#
# COMPACT_ATOMS: atom_id res chain seq x y z
N MET A 1 26.68 -13.73 -45.80
CA MET A 1 25.46 -13.08 -45.30
C MET A 1 25.09 -13.69 -43.95
N ALA A 2 25.48 -13.06 -42.83
CA ALA A 2 25.11 -13.53 -41.48
C ALA A 2 25.45 -12.47 -40.41
N LYS A 3 24.97 -11.23 -40.59
CA LYS A 3 25.19 -10.13 -39.63
C LYS A 3 23.90 -9.36 -39.35
N PHE A 4 22.76 -10.03 -39.11
CA PHE A 4 21.51 -9.30 -38.81
C PHE A 4 20.48 -10.08 -37.98
N VAL A 5 20.89 -10.95 -37.06
CA VAL A 5 19.92 -11.66 -36.18
C VAL A 5 20.29 -11.58 -34.70
N PHE A 6 20.91 -10.47 -34.27
CA PHE A 6 21.24 -10.26 -32.84
C PHE A 6 20.55 -9.05 -32.20
N LEU A 7 19.55 -8.46 -32.85
CA LEU A 7 18.95 -7.19 -32.39
C LEU A 7 17.43 -7.22 -32.14
N ILE A 8 16.78 -8.38 -32.01
CA ILE A 8 15.33 -8.42 -31.73
C ILE A 8 14.99 -9.49 -30.68
N SER A 9 15.57 -9.39 -29.48
CA SER A 9 15.18 -10.24 -28.34
C SER A 9 14.90 -9.46 -27.05
N ILE A 10 14.93 -8.12 -27.07
CA ILE A 10 14.76 -7.31 -25.85
C ILE A 10 13.27 -6.97 -25.57
N PHE A 11 12.33 -7.34 -26.45
CA PHE A 11 10.94 -6.87 -26.34
C PHE A 11 9.88 -7.98 -26.25
N ILE A 12 10.08 -8.98 -25.39
CA ILE A 12 8.98 -9.87 -24.95
C ILE A 12 8.89 -9.88 -23.41
N VAL A 13 8.95 -8.70 -22.79
CA VAL A 13 8.52 -8.52 -21.39
C VAL A 13 7.18 -7.76 -21.32
N GLY A 14 6.66 -7.29 -22.46
CA GLY A 14 5.43 -6.50 -22.56
C GLY A 14 4.12 -7.29 -22.61
N LEU A 15 4.08 -8.56 -22.18
CA LEU A 15 2.85 -9.38 -22.19
C LEU A 15 2.31 -9.72 -20.80
N PHE A 16 3.04 -9.42 -19.72
CA PHE A 16 2.41 -9.31 -18.40
C PHE A 16 1.97 -7.86 -18.23
N GLY A 17 0.77 -7.55 -18.73
CA GLY A 17 0.05 -6.32 -18.44
C GLY A 17 -0.40 -6.24 -16.97
N VAL A 18 0.47 -6.60 -16.03
CA VAL A 18 0.27 -6.25 -14.63
C VAL A 18 0.51 -4.75 -14.54
N ASN A 19 -0.54 -4.02 -14.18
CA ASN A 19 -0.45 -2.59 -13.93
C ASN A 19 0.42 -2.40 -12.68
N LEU A 20 1.75 -2.33 -12.88
CA LEU A 20 2.73 -2.25 -11.80
C LEU A 20 2.47 -1.03 -10.90
N LYS A 21 1.90 0.03 -11.48
CA LYS A 21 1.47 1.23 -10.76
C LYS A 21 0.40 0.91 -9.72
N SER A 22 -0.57 0.04 -10.01
CA SER A 22 -1.53 -0.41 -9.01
C SER A 22 -0.85 -1.19 -7.88
N PHE A 23 0.12 -2.05 -8.18
CA PHE A 23 0.83 -2.80 -7.13
C PHE A 23 1.51 -1.86 -6.13
N PHE A 24 2.31 -0.90 -6.60
CA PHE A 24 2.97 0.08 -5.73
C PHE A 24 2.04 1.08 -5.04
N THR A 25 0.83 1.25 -5.58
CA THR A 25 -0.17 2.15 -4.99
C THR A 25 -0.74 1.58 -3.69
N TYR A 26 -0.84 0.26 -3.57
CA TYR A 26 -1.45 -0.42 -2.42
C TYR A 26 -0.43 -1.00 -1.42
N THR A 27 0.86 -1.08 -1.76
CA THR A 27 1.92 -1.55 -0.85
C THR A 27 2.57 -0.41 -0.09
N PHE A 28 3.15 -0.70 1.08
CA PHE A 28 3.96 0.26 1.84
C PHE A 28 5.42 0.21 1.38
N ASP A 29 6.15 1.31 1.57
CA ASP A 29 7.60 1.32 1.41
C ASP A 29 8.25 0.76 2.68
N ALA A 30 8.72 -0.49 2.63
CA ALA A 30 9.39 -1.11 3.77
C ALA A 30 10.72 -0.42 4.14
N GLY A 31 11.40 0.23 3.20
CA GLY A 31 12.62 0.98 3.48
C GLY A 31 12.38 2.29 4.23
N LYS A 32 11.12 2.72 4.35
CA LYS A 32 10.77 4.02 4.93
C LYS A 32 10.74 3.96 6.46
N THR A 33 11.43 4.92 7.07
CA THR A 33 11.28 5.25 8.50
C THR A 33 10.26 6.37 8.65
N TYR A 34 9.37 6.25 9.64
CA TYR A 34 8.30 7.20 9.89
C TYR A 34 8.65 8.08 11.10
N ASP A 35 8.50 9.40 10.96
CA ASP A 35 8.55 10.31 12.09
C ASP A 35 7.17 10.31 12.76
N MET A 36 7.08 9.62 13.90
CA MET A 36 5.81 9.41 14.61
C MET A 36 5.17 10.72 15.08
N GLN A 37 5.94 11.76 15.38
CA GLN A 37 5.43 13.08 15.75
C GLN A 37 4.77 13.73 14.53
N LYS A 38 5.46 13.74 13.39
CA LYS A 38 4.93 14.29 12.14
C LYS A 38 3.71 13.52 11.64
N ALA A 39 3.75 12.20 11.73
CA ALA A 39 2.65 11.31 11.38
C ALA A 39 1.40 11.60 12.24
N ARG A 40 1.60 11.78 13.55
CA ARG A 40 0.55 12.24 14.47
C ARG A 40 0.00 13.60 14.06
N ASP A 41 0.85 14.59 13.86
CA ASP A 41 0.41 15.95 13.54
C ASP A 41 -0.40 15.97 12.25
N LEU A 42 -0.01 15.18 11.25
CA LEU A 42 -0.77 14.99 10.03
C LEU A 42 -2.17 14.39 10.28
N TYR A 43 -2.29 13.37 11.13
CA TYR A 43 -3.57 12.76 11.51
C TYR A 43 -4.54 13.79 12.10
N PHE A 44 -4.04 14.65 12.99
CA PHE A 44 -4.83 15.72 13.60
C PHE A 44 -5.13 16.85 12.60
N GLN A 45 -4.17 17.25 11.77
CA GLN A 45 -4.32 18.28 10.75
C GLN A 45 -5.38 17.90 9.71
N LYS A 46 -5.41 16.63 9.29
CA LYS A 46 -6.43 16.08 8.37
C LYS A 46 -7.77 15.80 9.06
N LYS A 47 -7.87 16.11 10.35
CA LYS A 47 -9.07 15.97 11.19
C LYS A 47 -9.59 14.53 11.25
N CYS A 48 -8.71 13.54 11.17
CA CYS A 48 -9.11 12.14 11.26
C CYS A 48 -9.70 11.82 12.63
N GLN A 49 -9.14 12.41 13.69
CA GLN A 49 -9.55 12.20 15.08
C GLN A 49 -11.03 12.55 15.36
N THR A 50 -11.58 13.53 14.65
CA THR A 50 -12.94 14.03 14.95
C THR A 50 -13.97 12.92 14.82
N CYS A 51 -13.69 12.00 13.89
CA CYS A 51 -14.50 10.86 13.56
C CYS A 51 -13.92 9.58 14.20
N HIS A 52 -12.62 9.36 14.10
CA HIS A 52 -12.00 8.07 14.44
C HIS A 52 -11.38 8.02 15.84
N GLY A 53 -11.43 9.08 16.63
CA GLY A 53 -10.77 9.15 17.95
C GLY A 53 -9.27 9.46 17.83
N ASP A 54 -8.62 9.75 18.95
CA ASP A 54 -7.24 10.28 18.93
C ASP A 54 -6.22 9.24 18.43
N ASN A 55 -6.54 7.95 18.52
CA ASN A 55 -5.71 6.81 18.13
C ASN A 55 -6.46 5.85 17.21
N GLY A 56 -7.50 6.32 16.50
CA GLY A 56 -8.29 5.46 15.61
C GLY A 56 -9.17 4.43 16.32
N GLU A 57 -9.44 4.60 17.62
CA GLU A 57 -10.22 3.68 18.47
C GLU A 57 -11.74 3.78 18.30
N ARG A 58 -12.25 4.89 17.73
CA ARG A 58 -13.69 5.06 17.56
C ARG A 58 -14.17 4.28 16.36
N LYS A 59 -15.13 3.40 16.61
CA LYS A 59 -15.90 2.69 15.59
C LYS A 59 -17.05 3.57 15.09
N ILE A 60 -16.99 3.96 13.82
CA ILE A 60 -18.12 4.61 13.12
C ILE A 60 -18.92 3.57 12.33
N SER A 61 -18.23 2.75 11.55
CA SER A 61 -18.80 1.66 10.76
C SER A 61 -17.80 0.51 10.70
N GLY A 62 -18.27 -0.74 10.76
CA GLY A 62 -17.38 -1.90 10.71
C GLY A 62 -16.48 -2.04 11.94
N LYS A 63 -15.17 -1.83 11.77
CA LYS A 63 -14.13 -1.97 12.82
C LYS A 63 -13.49 -0.61 13.12
N ALA A 64 -12.89 -0.44 14.30
CA ALA A 64 -12.06 0.72 14.59
C ALA A 64 -10.75 0.63 13.78
N LEU A 65 -10.16 1.78 13.42
CA LEU A 65 -8.97 1.81 12.56
C LEU A 65 -7.78 1.11 13.22
N LYS A 66 -7.60 1.28 14.54
CA LYS A 66 -6.54 0.59 15.29
C LYS A 66 -6.60 -0.94 15.19
N ASP A 67 -7.79 -1.49 15.00
CA ASP A 67 -8.04 -2.95 14.94
C ASP A 67 -8.00 -3.49 13.50
N MET A 68 -7.85 -2.61 12.50
CA MET A 68 -7.69 -2.99 11.10
C MET A 68 -6.22 -3.29 10.78
N LYS A 69 -6.00 -4.11 9.74
CA LYS A 69 -4.66 -4.29 9.17
C LYS A 69 -4.24 -3.02 8.42
N PRO A 70 -2.95 -2.65 8.40
CA PRO A 70 -2.45 -1.50 7.66
C PRO A 70 -2.90 -1.50 6.19
N GLU A 71 -2.83 -2.66 5.53
CA GLU A 71 -3.17 -2.82 4.11
C GLU A 71 -4.67 -2.58 3.86
N ASP A 72 -5.53 -3.05 4.77
CA ASP A 72 -6.98 -2.86 4.67
C ASP A 72 -7.37 -1.38 4.79
N ILE A 73 -6.68 -0.63 5.66
CA ILE A 73 -6.89 0.82 5.80
C ILE A 73 -6.45 1.53 4.52
N LYS A 74 -5.24 1.22 4.02
CA LYS A 74 -4.70 1.83 2.79
C LYS A 74 -5.59 1.55 1.59
N TYR A 75 -5.99 0.30 1.42
CA TYR A 75 -6.92 -0.12 0.37
C TYR A 75 -8.24 0.65 0.45
N SER A 76 -8.83 0.76 1.63
CA SER A 76 -10.10 1.48 1.82
C SER A 76 -9.99 2.96 1.44
N LEU A 77 -8.93 3.66 1.88
CA LEU A 77 -8.69 5.08 1.57
C LEU A 77 -8.50 5.32 0.07
N ILE A 78 -7.75 4.44 -0.60
CA ILE A 78 -7.58 4.53 -2.06
C ILE A 78 -8.91 4.24 -2.76
N ASN A 79 -9.68 3.25 -2.30
CA ASN A 79 -10.97 2.92 -2.90
C ASN A 79 -11.99 4.07 -2.75
N PHE A 80 -12.02 4.74 -1.59
CA PHE A 80 -12.83 5.94 -1.38
C PHE A 80 -12.46 7.07 -2.37
N THR A 81 -11.19 7.16 -2.76
CA THR A 81 -10.71 8.14 -3.73
C THR A 81 -11.23 7.84 -5.14
N LEU A 82 -11.11 6.58 -5.57
CA LEU A 82 -11.44 6.13 -6.93
C LEU A 82 -12.94 5.96 -7.15
N GLU A 83 -13.63 5.25 -6.26
CA GLU A 83 -15.00 4.80 -6.46
C GLU A 83 -16.02 5.58 -5.60
N GLY A 84 -15.56 6.48 -4.74
CA GLY A 84 -16.40 7.18 -3.77
C GLY A 84 -16.87 6.31 -2.59
N GLY A 85 -16.72 4.98 -2.69
CA GLY A 85 -17.07 4.02 -1.64
C GLY A 85 -18.48 4.19 -1.07
N ASN A 86 -18.71 3.62 0.12
CA ASN A 86 -19.98 3.67 0.84
C ASN A 86 -20.11 4.88 1.81
N SER A 87 -19.18 5.84 1.76
CA SER A 87 -19.16 7.00 2.66
C SER A 87 -18.69 8.26 1.93
N VAL A 88 -19.61 9.20 1.73
CA VAL A 88 -19.34 10.50 1.10
C VAL A 88 -18.29 11.29 1.88
N ASN A 89 -18.37 11.27 3.22
CA ASN A 89 -17.39 11.95 4.06
C ASN A 89 -15.99 11.37 3.85
N MET A 90 -15.84 10.04 3.87
CA MET A 90 -14.54 9.42 3.64
C MET A 90 -14.04 9.62 2.21
N ALA A 91 -14.91 9.66 1.20
CA ALA A 91 -14.53 9.98 -0.16
C ALA A 91 -13.91 11.38 -0.28
N VAL A 92 -14.53 12.39 0.36
CA VAL A 92 -14.00 13.76 0.35
C VAL A 92 -12.68 13.86 1.09
N HIS A 93 -12.57 13.26 2.28
CA HIS A 93 -11.32 13.27 3.04
C HIS A 93 -10.20 12.53 2.29
N SER A 94 -10.47 11.35 1.74
CA SER A 94 -9.45 10.51 1.08
C SER A 94 -8.91 11.13 -0.20
N ARG A 95 -9.76 11.83 -0.99
CA ARG A 95 -9.32 12.55 -2.21
C ARG A 95 -8.32 13.67 -1.94
N ASN A 96 -8.22 14.15 -0.71
CA ASN A 96 -7.30 15.20 -0.29
C ASN A 96 -6.03 14.65 0.40
N LEU A 97 -5.77 13.35 0.25
CA LEU A 97 -4.58 12.68 0.74
C LEU A 97 -3.74 12.17 -0.43
N SER A 98 -2.45 12.44 -0.38
CA SER A 98 -1.45 11.74 -1.19
C SER A 98 -1.17 10.34 -0.62
N HIS A 99 -0.61 9.44 -1.44
CA HIS A 99 -0.20 8.10 -0.98
C HIS A 99 0.78 8.17 0.20
N ALA A 100 1.72 9.12 0.15
CA ALA A 100 2.66 9.33 1.25
C ALA A 100 1.94 9.74 2.54
N GLU A 101 0.96 10.66 2.46
CA GLU A 101 0.17 11.06 3.63
C GLU A 101 -0.69 9.92 4.17
N ILE A 102 -1.22 9.04 3.31
CA ILE A 102 -1.92 7.82 3.74
C ILE A 102 -0.97 6.95 4.57
N ASP A 103 0.27 6.75 4.11
CA ASP A 103 1.25 5.93 4.80
C ASP A 103 1.63 6.51 6.16
N GLU A 104 1.85 7.82 6.25
CA GLU A 104 2.09 8.52 7.53
C GLU A 104 0.90 8.36 8.50
N ILE A 105 -0.33 8.53 8.01
CA ILE A 105 -1.55 8.38 8.84
C ILE A 105 -1.67 6.96 9.40
N ILE A 106 -1.44 5.96 8.56
CA ILE A 106 -1.48 4.56 8.98
C ILE A 106 -0.34 4.27 9.95
N ALA A 107 0.83 4.86 9.72
CA ALA A 107 1.96 4.72 10.61
C ALA A 107 1.64 5.20 12.02
N TYR A 108 1.06 6.39 12.14
CA TYR A 108 0.61 6.90 13.42
C TYR A 108 -0.39 5.98 14.12
N ILE A 109 -1.41 5.49 13.41
CA ILE A 109 -2.47 4.64 13.99
C ILE A 109 -1.90 3.30 14.49
N LYS A 110 -0.93 2.75 13.77
CA LYS A 110 -0.43 1.38 14.00
C LYS A 110 0.82 1.32 14.88
N GLY A 111 1.52 2.43 15.09
CA GLY A 111 2.73 2.48 15.92
C GLY A 111 3.99 2.10 15.11
N GLU A 112 5.13 1.90 15.76
CA GLU A 112 6.36 1.51 15.04
C GLU A 112 6.36 0.03 14.63
N ASP A 113 5.61 -0.81 15.34
CA ASP A 113 5.62 -2.27 15.18
C ASP A 113 5.22 -2.72 13.76
N PHE A 114 4.20 -2.10 13.16
CA PHE A 114 3.78 -2.48 11.81
C PHE A 114 4.86 -2.14 10.76
N ALA A 115 5.66 -1.09 10.98
CA ALA A 115 6.72 -0.71 10.05
C ALA A 115 7.86 -1.74 10.08
N VAL A 116 8.19 -2.24 11.27
CA VAL A 116 9.14 -3.35 11.44
C VAL A 116 8.59 -4.65 10.86
N GLU A 117 7.31 -4.95 11.08
CA GLU A 117 6.67 -6.13 10.48
C GLU A 117 6.68 -6.10 8.95
N LEU A 118 6.45 -4.94 8.34
CA LEU A 118 6.56 -4.76 6.89
C LEU A 118 8.01 -4.96 6.40
N GLN A 119 9.00 -4.43 7.12
CA GLN A 119 10.42 -4.66 6.82
C GLN A 119 10.81 -6.13 6.89
N VAL A 120 10.39 -6.81 7.95
CA VAL A 120 10.67 -8.24 8.13
C VAL A 120 9.97 -9.04 7.05
N LYS A 121 8.73 -8.71 6.71
CA LYS A 121 7.99 -9.41 5.66
C LYS A 121 8.64 -9.24 4.29
N ASP A 122 9.09 -8.05 3.91
CA ASP A 122 9.81 -7.83 2.65
C ASP A 122 11.15 -8.57 2.60
N LEU A 123 11.83 -8.73 3.75
CA LEU A 123 13.06 -9.52 3.86
C LEU A 123 12.80 -11.04 3.80
N LEU A 124 11.60 -11.49 4.19
CA LEU A 124 11.21 -12.89 4.28
C LEU A 124 10.37 -13.39 3.10
N GLU A 125 9.81 -12.49 2.27
CA GLU A 125 9.17 -12.87 1.02
C GLU A 125 10.24 -13.39 0.05
N GLU A 126 10.44 -14.71 0.06
CA GLU A 126 11.26 -15.40 -0.94
C GLU A 126 10.71 -15.06 -2.35
N GLU A 127 11.61 -14.70 -3.28
CA GLU A 127 11.24 -14.53 -4.68
C GLU A 127 10.46 -15.77 -5.13
N PRO A 128 9.30 -15.60 -5.82
CA PRO A 128 8.50 -16.73 -6.26
C PRO A 128 9.40 -17.68 -7.06
N PRO A 129 9.33 -19.01 -6.81
CA PRO A 129 10.26 -19.96 -7.41
C PRO A 129 10.30 -19.74 -8.92
N GLN A 130 11.50 -19.47 -9.44
CA GLN A 130 11.67 -19.18 -10.85
C GLN A 130 11.05 -20.29 -11.69
N LYS A 131 10.07 -19.93 -12.51
CA LYS A 131 9.47 -20.88 -13.45
C LYS A 131 10.58 -21.36 -14.37
N THR A 132 10.84 -22.68 -14.38
CA THR A 132 11.68 -23.28 -15.41
C THR A 132 11.07 -23.01 -16.78
N LYS A 133 11.89 -23.06 -17.85
CA LYS A 133 11.51 -22.73 -19.25
C LYS A 133 10.28 -23.48 -19.81
N HIS A 134 9.69 -24.40 -19.05
CA HIS A 134 8.53 -25.22 -19.43
C HIS A 134 7.31 -25.09 -18.50
N GLY A 135 7.24 -24.11 -17.60
CA GLY A 135 6.00 -23.77 -16.89
C GLY A 135 5.50 -24.83 -15.88
N ILE A 136 6.37 -25.73 -15.42
CA ILE A 136 6.07 -26.65 -14.33
C ILE A 136 6.74 -26.12 -13.06
N PHE A 137 5.93 -25.86 -12.03
CA PHE A 137 6.40 -25.52 -10.68
C PHE A 137 7.03 -26.77 -10.05
N ILE A 138 8.22 -26.64 -9.44
CA ILE A 138 8.85 -27.73 -8.70
C ILE A 138 7.98 -27.99 -7.46
N LYS A 139 7.58 -29.24 -7.27
CA LYS A 139 6.84 -29.72 -6.09
C LYS A 139 7.77 -29.89 -4.90
#